data_AF-A0A5C5XW68-F1
#
_entry.id   AF-A0A5C5XW68-F1
#
_cell.length_a   1.000
_cell.length_b   1.000
_cell.length_c   1.000
_cell.angle_alpha   90.00
_cell.angle_beta   90.00
_cell.angle_gamma   90.00
#
_symmetry.space_group_name_H-M   'P 1'
#
loop_
_entity.id
_entity.type
_entity.pdbx_description
1 polymer ?
#
loop_
_entity_poly.entity_id
_entity_poly.type
_entity_poly.pdbx_seq_one_letter_code
_entity_poly.pdbx_strand_id
1 'polypeptide(L)'
;MKLTSSAFEDGQAIPSQYTGVGDDVSPPLQWSDVPENTKSFALICDDPDAPSRANPRPEGPWVHWVIYNLAADRRSLPEGVDSAAELAGLVPAR
;
A
#
# COMPACT_ATOMS: atom_id res chain seq x y z
N MET A 1 -8.99 -7.84 11.42
CA MET A 1 -8.69 -7.15 10.15
C MET A 1 -7.87 -8.05 9.26
N LYS A 2 -8.14 -8.04 7.95
CA LYS A 2 -7.38 -8.77 6.93
C LYS A 2 -7.12 -7.87 5.75
N LEU A 3 -5.97 -8.04 5.08
CA LEU A 3 -5.59 -7.37 3.84
C LEU A 3 -5.34 -8.45 2.78
N THR A 4 -5.89 -8.28 1.59
CA THR A 4 -5.75 -9.22 0.47
C THR A 4 -5.56 -8.46 -0.85
N SER A 5 -5.03 -9.16 -1.85
CA SER A 5 -5.01 -8.70 -3.24
C SER A 5 -5.72 -9.74 -4.10
N SER A 6 -6.43 -9.30 -5.14
CA SER A 6 -6.94 -10.22 -6.17
C SER A 6 -5.85 -10.68 -7.15
N ALA A 7 -4.65 -10.11 -7.08
CA ALA A 7 -3.58 -10.37 -8.03
C ALA A 7 -2.55 -11.39 -7.53
N PHE A 8 -2.42 -11.55 -6.21
CA PHE A 8 -1.53 -12.53 -5.59
C PHE A 8 -1.99 -12.87 -4.17
N GLU A 9 -1.60 -14.05 -3.72
CA GLU A 9 -1.82 -14.52 -2.34
C GLU A 9 -0.64 -14.14 -1.44
N ASP A 10 -0.86 -14.16 -0.12
CA ASP A 10 0.19 -13.91 0.87
C ASP A 10 1.36 -14.91 0.71
N GLY A 11 2.58 -14.39 0.74
CA GLY A 11 3.81 -15.15 0.52
C GLY A 11 4.03 -15.68 -0.90
N GLN A 12 3.15 -15.37 -1.87
CA GLN A 12 3.36 -15.73 -3.28
C GLN A 12 4.07 -14.61 -4.05
N ALA A 13 4.58 -14.95 -5.23
CA ALA A 13 5.26 -14.00 -6.10
C ALA A 13 4.31 -12.88 -6.56
N ILE A 14 4.77 -11.63 -6.46
CA ILE A 14 4.07 -10.47 -7.00
C ILE A 14 4.21 -10.46 -8.53
N PRO A 15 3.11 -10.35 -9.31
CA PRO A 15 3.17 -10.26 -10.77
C PRO A 15 4.04 -9.10 -11.26
N SER A 16 4.76 -9.30 -12.37
CA SER A 16 5.77 -8.36 -12.87
C SER A 16 5.23 -6.95 -13.12
N GLN A 17 3.95 -6.82 -13.47
CA GLN A 17 3.30 -5.52 -13.69
C GLN A 17 3.35 -4.59 -12.47
N TYR A 18 3.45 -5.14 -11.25
CA TYR A 18 3.52 -4.38 -10.00
C TYR A 18 4.95 -4.19 -9.49
N THR A 19 5.94 -4.36 -10.36
CA THR A 19 7.36 -4.27 -10.00
C THR A 19 8.05 -3.29 -10.95
N GLY A 20 9.21 -2.78 -10.54
CA GLY A 20 10.03 -1.89 -11.39
C GLY A 20 10.61 -2.54 -12.65
N VAL A 21 10.33 -3.83 -12.92
CA VAL A 21 10.66 -4.51 -14.19
C VAL A 21 9.49 -4.43 -15.18
N GLY A 22 8.26 -4.30 -14.70
CA GLY A 22 7.06 -4.16 -15.51
C GLY A 22 6.54 -2.73 -15.54
N ASP A 23 5.23 -2.58 -15.42
CA ASP A 23 4.53 -1.29 -15.53
C ASP A 23 4.66 -0.41 -14.28
N ASP A 24 5.21 -0.96 -13.19
CA ASP A 24 5.42 -0.29 -11.91
C ASP A 24 4.14 0.35 -11.31
N VAL A 25 3.00 -0.30 -11.55
CA VAL A 25 1.69 0.13 -11.02
C VAL A 25 1.41 -0.49 -9.64
N SER A 26 0.62 0.16 -8.80
CA SER A 26 0.27 -0.42 -7.50
C SER A 26 -0.70 -1.60 -7.64
N PRO A 27 -0.60 -2.66 -6.81
CA PRO A 27 -1.54 -3.77 -6.88
C PRO A 27 -2.93 -3.39 -6.35
N PRO A 28 -3.99 -4.09 -6.81
CA PRO A 28 -5.31 -3.96 -6.19
C PRO A 28 -5.26 -4.54 -4.77
N LEU A 29 -5.78 -3.79 -3.81
CA LEU A 29 -5.81 -4.18 -2.39
C LEU A 29 -7.23 -4.09 -1.86
N GLN A 30 -7.60 -5.02 -0.99
CA GLN A 30 -8.88 -5.03 -0.28
C GLN A 30 -8.67 -5.44 1.17
N TRP A 31 -9.47 -4.86 2.07
CA TRP A 31 -9.42 -5.23 3.48
C TRP A 31 -10.81 -5.41 4.10
N SER A 32 -10.86 -6.30 5.08
CA SER A 32 -12.06 -6.70 5.81
C SER A 32 -11.80 -6.79 7.32
N ASP A 33 -12.84 -7.12 8.10
CA ASP A 33 -12.77 -7.30 9.55
C ASP A 33 -12.19 -6.05 10.27
N VAL A 34 -12.65 -4.88 9.83
CA VAL A 34 -12.22 -3.55 10.32
C VAL A 34 -12.68 -3.37 11.77
N PRO A 35 -11.78 -2.99 12.70
CA PRO A 35 -12.15 -2.73 14.10
C PRO A 35 -13.21 -1.65 14.23
N GLU A 36 -14.10 -1.80 15.21
CA GLU A 36 -15.04 -0.75 15.57
C GLU A 36 -14.31 0.56 15.89
N ASN A 37 -14.97 1.69 15.61
CA ASN A 37 -14.44 3.04 15.85
C ASN A 37 -13.20 3.43 15.04
N THR A 38 -12.78 2.65 14.04
CA THR A 38 -11.73 3.04 13.08
C THR A 38 -12.04 4.44 12.50
N LYS A 39 -11.05 5.34 12.54
CA LYS A 39 -11.18 6.73 12.06
C LYS A 39 -10.57 6.96 10.69
N SER A 40 -9.52 6.21 10.39
CA SER A 40 -8.84 6.22 9.10
C SER A 40 -7.94 5.00 8.97
N PHE A 41 -7.46 4.73 7.77
CA PHE A 41 -6.42 3.74 7.50
C PHE A 41 -5.14 4.40 6.99
N ALA A 42 -4.05 3.66 7.16
CA ALA A 42 -2.78 3.92 6.49
C ALA A 42 -2.26 2.59 5.90
N LEU A 43 -1.50 2.69 4.82
CA LEU A 43 -0.83 1.61 4.13
C LEU A 43 0.66 1.95 4.03
N ILE A 44 1.50 0.99 4.38
CA ILE A 44 2.95 1.03 4.19
C ILE A 44 3.31 -0.25 3.44
N CYS A 45 4.05 -0.10 2.34
CA CYS A 45 4.70 -1.19 1.64
C CYS A 45 6.21 -0.98 1.76
N ASP A 46 6.89 -1.88 2.47
CA ASP A 46 8.32 -1.84 2.71
C ASP A 46 8.99 -3.16 2.34
N ASP A 47 10.26 -3.07 1.94
CA ASP A 47 11.15 -4.18 1.63
C ASP A 47 12.29 -4.19 2.66
N PRO A 48 12.24 -5.09 3.67
CA PRO A 48 13.31 -5.25 4.64
C PRO A 48 14.56 -5.95 4.08
N ASP A 49 14.45 -6.61 2.93
CA ASP A 49 15.51 -7.39 2.30
C ASP A 49 16.32 -6.57 1.26
N ALA A 50 15.90 -5.32 0.99
CA ALA A 50 16.55 -4.42 0.05
C ALA A 50 18.05 -4.25 0.36
N PRO A 51 18.96 -4.53 -0.62
CA PRO A 51 20.38 -4.56 -0.36
C PRO A 51 20.93 -3.18 0.03
N SER A 52 21.57 -3.10 1.19
CA SER A 52 22.11 -1.88 1.82
C SER A 52 23.21 -1.14 1.05
N ARG A 53 23.63 -1.61 -0.13
CA ARG A 53 24.71 -0.96 -0.89
C ARG A 53 24.32 0.39 -1.51
N ALA A 54 23.03 0.62 -1.75
CA ALA A 54 22.51 1.92 -2.18
C ALA A 54 22.03 2.80 -1.00
N ASN A 55 22.01 2.25 0.22
CA ASN A 55 21.55 2.92 1.44
C ASN A 55 22.73 3.14 2.41
N PRO A 56 23.31 4.35 2.50
CA PRO A 56 24.31 4.65 3.54
C PRO A 56 23.72 4.72 4.97
N ARG A 57 22.43 4.37 5.15
CA ARG A 57 21.81 4.23 6.47
C ARG A 57 21.83 2.77 6.91
N PRO A 58 22.54 2.42 8.00
CA PRO A 58 22.71 1.03 8.44
C PRO A 58 21.48 0.43 9.16
N GLU A 59 20.31 1.08 9.15
CA GLU A 59 19.23 0.79 10.12
C GLU A 59 17.82 1.05 9.52
N GLY A 60 17.30 0.21 8.61
CA GLY A 60 15.87 0.22 8.25
C GLY A 60 15.50 -0.31 6.85
N PRO A 61 14.22 -0.66 6.62
CA PRO A 61 13.72 -1.19 5.34
C PRO A 61 13.62 -0.11 4.25
N TRP A 62 13.56 -0.52 2.99
CA TRP A 62 13.24 0.38 1.87
C TRP A 62 11.73 0.54 1.75
N VAL A 63 11.22 1.77 1.83
CA VAL A 63 9.78 2.02 1.74
C VAL A 63 9.39 2.30 0.29
N HIS A 64 8.59 1.40 -0.31
CA HIS A 64 8.08 1.52 -1.67
C HIS A 64 6.85 2.42 -1.76
N TRP A 65 5.96 2.36 -0.77
CA TRP A 65 4.69 3.08 -0.83
C TRP A 65 4.17 3.48 0.54
N VAL A 66 3.68 4.72 0.66
CA VAL A 66 3.00 5.22 1.85
C VAL A 66 1.73 5.95 1.43
N ILE A 67 0.60 5.53 1.99
CA ILE A 67 -0.68 6.26 1.89
C ILE A 67 -1.30 6.33 3.27
N TYR A 68 -1.85 7.48 3.64
CA TYR A 68 -2.50 7.68 4.94
C TYR A 68 -3.75 8.55 4.79
N ASN A 69 -4.47 8.74 5.91
CA ASN A 69 -5.76 9.42 5.99
C ASN A 69 -6.87 8.79 5.14
N LEU A 70 -6.74 7.54 4.72
CA LEU A 70 -7.79 6.81 3.99
C LEU A 70 -9.06 6.77 4.84
N ALA A 71 -10.21 7.09 4.24
CA ALA A 71 -11.49 7.17 4.94
C ALA A 71 -11.85 5.85 5.67
N ALA A 72 -12.46 5.97 6.85
CA ALA A 72 -12.82 4.84 7.71
C ALA A 72 -13.76 3.81 7.06
N ASP A 73 -14.53 4.22 6.04
CA ASP A 73 -15.45 3.39 5.28
C ASP A 73 -14.81 2.79 4.01
N ARG A 74 -13.61 3.22 3.61
CA ARG A 74 -12.89 2.63 2.48
C ARG A 74 -12.52 1.19 2.80
N ARG A 75 -12.69 0.30 1.81
CA ARG A 75 -12.40 -1.14 1.91
C ARG A 75 -11.45 -1.65 0.85
N SER A 76 -11.02 -0.80 -0.09
CA SER A 76 -10.12 -1.20 -1.15
C SER A 76 -9.37 -0.02 -1.75
N LEU A 77 -8.27 -0.35 -2.42
CA LEU A 77 -7.55 0.47 -3.37
C LEU A 77 -7.56 -0.27 -4.72
N PRO A 78 -7.91 0.40 -5.83
CA PRO A 78 -7.79 -0.20 -7.15
C PRO A 78 -6.32 -0.43 -7.52
N GLU A 79 -6.09 -1.17 -8.59
CA GLU A 79 -4.79 -1.17 -9.26
C GLU A 79 -4.43 0.25 -9.74
N GLY A 80 -3.14 0.57 -9.74
CA GLY A 80 -2.62 1.80 -10.33
C GLY A 80 -3.06 3.07 -9.61
N VAL A 81 -3.15 3.04 -8.28
CA VAL A 81 -3.33 4.26 -7.48
C VAL A 81 -2.11 5.15 -7.67
N ASP A 82 -2.35 6.30 -8.27
CA ASP A 82 -1.32 7.27 -8.58
C ASP A 82 -0.66 7.83 -7.30
N SER A 83 0.67 7.91 -7.32
CA SER A 83 1.51 8.48 -6.26
C SER A 83 1.18 9.95 -5.95
N ALA A 84 0.61 10.68 -6.92
CA ALA A 84 0.17 12.07 -6.77
C ALA A 84 -1.34 12.23 -6.52
N ALA A 85 -2.10 11.12 -6.44
CA ALA A 85 -3.54 11.20 -6.25
C ALA A 85 -3.90 11.70 -4.84
N GLU A 86 -4.55 12.85 -4.78
CA GLU A 86 -5.51 13.11 -3.71
C GLU A 86 -6.71 12.18 -3.94
N LEU A 87 -6.77 11.08 -3.20
CA LEU A 87 -7.94 10.21 -3.23
C LEU A 87 -9.16 11.00 -2.73
N ALA A 88 -10.22 11.07 -3.54
CA ALA A 88 -11.45 11.74 -3.11
C ALA A 88 -11.98 11.10 -1.81
N GLY A 89 -12.28 11.96 -0.82
CA GLY A 89 -12.71 11.58 0.53
C GLY A 89 -11.68 11.79 1.65
N LEU A 90 -10.53 12.42 1.37
CA LEU A 90 -9.40 12.58 2.31
C LEU A 90 -9.47 13.80 3.26
N VAL A 91 -10.52 14.63 3.18
CA VAL A 91 -10.67 15.78 4.11
C VAL A 91 -12.10 15.76 4.68
N PRO A 92 -12.30 15.65 6.01
CA PRO A 92 -13.58 16.01 6.57
C PRO A 92 -13.82 17.49 6.26
N ALA A 93 -15.03 17.84 5.78
CA ALA A 93 -15.44 19.23 5.72
C ALA A 93 -15.13 19.88 7.07
N ARG A 94 -14.39 21.00 7.03
CA ARG A 94 -14.05 21.78 8.23
C ARG A 94 -15.29 22.15 9.04
#